data_AF-A0A3D4TEH8-F1
#
_entry.id   AF-A0A3D4TEH8-F1
#
_cell.length_a   1.000
_cell.length_b   1.000
_cell.length_c   1.000
_cell.angle_alpha   90.00
_cell.angle_beta   90.00
_cell.angle_gamma   90.00
#
_symmetry.space_group_name_H-M   'P 1'
#
loop_
_entity.id
_entity.type
_entity.pdbx_description
1 polymer ?
#
loop_
_entity_poly.entity_id
_entity_poly.type
_entity_poly.pdbx_seq_one_letter_code
_entity_poly.pdbx_strand_id
1 'polypeptide(L)' 'NVKENNTFIKFSNHFNVLGLPVPQVFCMNEEHTIYIQQDLGQESLLDKLEQQGKNDASYALFQQSLKELAHLQIKGHEG' A
#
# COMPACT_ATOMS: atom_id res chain seq x y z
N ASN A 1 -13.24 8.01 -14.33
CA ASN A 1 -12.48 7.42 -13.20
C ASN A 1 -13.35 6.81 -12.10
N VAL A 2 -14.68 7.03 -12.04
CA VAL A 2 -15.56 6.41 -11.00
C VAL A 2 -15.43 4.88 -10.90
N LYS A 3 -15.33 4.16 -12.03
CA LYS A 3 -15.11 2.70 -12.02
C LYS A 3 -13.79 2.31 -11.35
N GLU A 4 -12.73 3.07 -11.62
CA GLU A 4 -11.40 2.85 -11.04
C GLU A 4 -11.39 3.16 -9.54
N ASN A 5 -11.96 4.28 -9.11
CA ASN A 5 -12.11 4.64 -7.70
C ASN A 5 -12.88 3.56 -6.92
N ASN A 6 -13.99 3.09 -7.47
CA ASN A 6 -14.78 2.02 -6.87
C ASN A 6 -13.97 0.73 -6.71
N THR A 7 -13.20 0.35 -7.73
CA THR A 7 -12.34 -0.82 -7.68
C THR A 7 -11.22 -0.64 -6.65
N PHE A 8 -10.56 0.53 -6.65
CA PHE A 8 -9.49 0.86 -5.71
C PHE A 8 -9.96 0.80 -4.26
N ILE A 9 -11.10 1.41 -3.94
CA ILE A 9 -11.64 1.44 -2.57
C ILE A 9 -12.07 0.04 -2.12
N LYS A 10 -12.70 -0.74 -3.01
CA LYS A 10 -13.05 -2.13 -2.70
C LYS A 10 -11.82 -2.95 -2.32
N PHE A 11 -10.75 -2.88 -3.12
CA PHE A 11 -9.51 -3.59 -2.81
C PHE A 11 -8.83 -3.05 -1.55
N SER A 12 -8.76 -1.72 -1.39
CA SER A 12 -8.14 -1.09 -0.22
C SER A 12 -8.84 -1.51 1.07
N ASN A 13 -10.18 -1.50 1.09
CA ASN A 13 -10.96 -1.94 2.25
C ASN A 13 -10.80 -3.44 2.52
N HIS A 14 -10.84 -4.26 1.47
CA HIS A 14 -10.61 -5.71 1.57
C HIS A 14 -9.26 -6.03 2.22
N PHE A 15 -8.18 -5.44 1.68
CA PHE A 15 -6.83 -5.66 2.20
C PHE A 15 -6.66 -5.07 3.61
N ASN A 16 -7.31 -3.94 3.92
CA ASN A 16 -7.25 -3.34 5.25
C ASN A 16 -7.90 -4.24 6.32
N VAL A 17 -9.05 -4.85 6.03
CA VAL A 17 -9.73 -5.81 6.93
C VAL A 17 -8.86 -7.04 7.22
N LEU A 18 -8.07 -7.47 6.24
CA LEU A 18 -7.11 -8.57 6.39
C LEU A 18 -5.81 -8.16 7.13
N GLY A 19 -5.68 -6.89 7.54
CA GLY A 19 -4.49 -6.37 8.20
C GLY A 19 -3.27 -6.27 7.27
N LEU A 20 -3.48 -6.22 5.95
CA LEU A 20 -2.41 -6.11 4.96
C LEU A 20 -1.91 -4.66 4.85
N PRO A 21 -0.65 -4.44 4.44
CA PRO A 21 -0.02 -3.11 4.42
C PRO A 21 -0.53 -2.23 3.27
N VAL A 22 -1.77 -1.74 3.42
CA VAL A 22 -2.42 -0.80 2.50
C VAL A 22 -2.88 0.45 3.25
N PRO A 23 -2.92 1.62 2.60
CA PRO A 23 -3.46 2.82 3.22
C PRO A 23 -4.95 2.66 3.51
N GLN A 24 -5.39 3.14 4.68
CA GLN A 24 -6.80 3.23 4.99
C GLN A 24 -7.48 4.28 4.10
N VAL A 25 -8.64 3.94 3.53
CA VAL A 25 -9.54 4.94 2.90
C VAL A 25 -10.51 5.44 3.97
N PHE A 26 -10.52 6.74 4.24
CA PHE A 26 -11.37 7.32 5.29
C PHE A 26 -12.80 7.59 4.80
N CYS A 27 -12.94 8.18 3.61
CA CYS A 27 -14.23 8.50 3.03
C CYS A 27 -14.14 8.73 1.52
N MET A 28 -15.31 8.73 0.87
CA MET A 28 -15.49 9.05 -0.55
C MET A 28 -16.74 9.91 -0.69
N ASN A 29 -16.76 10.82 -1.68
CA ASN A 29 -17.94 11.63 -1.97
C ASN A 29 -19.05 10.81 -2.64
N GLU A 30 -20.27 11.36 -2.67
CA GLU A 30 -21.46 10.69 -3.23
C GLU A 30 -21.33 10.34 -4.72
N GLU A 31 -20.60 11.16 -5.49
CA GLU A 31 -20.36 10.90 -6.92
C GLU A 31 -19.23 9.89 -7.17
N HIS A 32 -18.56 9.42 -6.12
CA HIS A 32 -17.47 8.45 -6.18
C HIS A 32 -16.29 8.92 -7.05
N THR A 33 -16.09 10.23 -7.13
CA THR A 33 -15.03 10.87 -7.94
C THR A 33 -13.80 11.22 -7.13
N ILE A 34 -13.92 11.35 -5.81
CA ILE A 34 -12.87 11.82 -4.89
C ILE A 34 -12.95 11.02 -3.58
N TYR A 35 -11.80 10.67 -3.03
CA TYR A 35 -11.68 10.02 -1.72
C TYR A 35 -10.51 10.60 -0.93
N ILE A 36 -10.54 10.39 0.39
CA ILE A 36 -9.46 10.74 1.31
C ILE A 36 -8.85 9.45 1.83
N GLN A 37 -7.52 9.33 1.76
CA GLN A 37 -6.77 8.18 2.25
C GLN A 37 -5.73 8.58 3.31
N GLN A 38 -5.26 7.60 4.07
CA GLN A 38 -4.17 7.74 5.02
C GLN A 38 -2.88 8.23 4.33
N ASP A 39 -2.20 9.16 4.99
CA ASP A 39 -0.83 9.54 4.67
C ASP A 39 0.13 8.50 5.25
N LEU A 40 0.99 7.94 4.39
CA LEU A 40 2.00 6.93 4.75
C LEU A 40 3.34 7.56 5.14
N GLY A 41 3.43 8.90 5.12
CA GLY A 41 4.65 9.66 5.36
C GLY A 41 5.41 9.96 4.08
N GLN A 42 6.61 10.50 4.25
CA GLN A 42 7.40 11.09 3.17
C GLN A 42 8.62 10.26 2.77
N GLU A 43 8.92 9.18 3.51
CA GLU A 43 10.09 8.36 3.25
C GLU A 43 9.73 7.15 2.40
N SER A 44 10.34 7.06 1.22
CA SER A 44 10.28 5.89 0.36
C SER A 44 11.51 4.99 0.53
N LEU A 45 11.39 3.75 0.05
CA LEU A 45 12.53 2.85 -0.05
C LEU A 45 13.64 3.43 -0.95
N LEU A 46 13.26 4.21 -1.97
CA LEU A 46 14.22 4.88 -2.85
C LEU A 46 15.01 5.95 -2.08
N ASP A 47 14.34 6.76 -1.26
CA ASP A 47 15.02 7.79 -0.44
C ASP A 47 16.06 7.14 0.48
N LYS A 48 15.73 6.02 1.11
CA LYS A 48 16.68 5.26 1.95
C LYS A 48 17.86 4.72 1.14
N LEU A 49 17.61 4.22 -0.08
CA LEU A 49 18.66 3.73 -0.96
C LEU A 49 19.60 4.85 -1.42
N GLU A 50 19.06 6.03 -1.75
CA GLU A 50 19.86 7.19 -2.16
C GLU A 50 20.69 7.76 -1.01
N GLN A 51 20.13 7.81 0.20
CA GLN A 51 20.83 8.30 1.40
C GLN A 51 21.94 7.38 1.88
N GLN A 52 21.71 6.06 1.86
CA GLN A 52 22.61 5.07 2.48
C GLN A 52 23.50 4.35 1.46
N GLY A 53 23.18 4.46 0.18
CA GLY A 53 23.81 3.69 -0.88
C GLY A 53 23.42 2.21 -0.86
N LYS A 54 23.99 1.46 -1.80
CA LYS A 54 23.80 0.01 -1.90
C LYS A 54 24.62 -0.70 -0.83
N ASN A 55 23.98 -1.06 0.27
CA ASN A 55 24.57 -1.75 1.41
C ASN A 55 23.60 -2.78 1.99
N ASP A 56 24.04 -3.53 3.01
CA ASP A 56 23.24 -4.58 3.64
C ASP A 56 21.92 -4.07 4.24
N ALA A 57 21.90 -2.84 4.76
CA ALA A 57 20.68 -2.25 5.31
C ALA A 57 19.64 -1.96 4.21
N SER A 58 20.05 -1.34 3.11
CA SER A 58 19.20 -1.13 1.93
C SER A 58 18.70 -2.46 1.35
N TYR A 59 19.58 -3.46 1.29
CA TYR A 59 19.25 -4.80 0.79
C TYR A 59 18.20 -5.48 1.67
N ALA A 60 18.35 -5.41 3.00
CA ALA A 60 17.39 -5.95 3.94
C ALA A 60 16.00 -5.31 3.80
N LEU A 61 15.93 -4.00 3.54
CA LEU A 61 14.65 -3.32 3.27
C LEU A 61 13.98 -3.83 2.00
N PHE A 62 14.74 -4.06 0.91
CA PHE A 62 14.19 -4.69 -0.30
C PHE A 62 13.70 -6.12 -0.04
N GLN A 63 14.43 -6.91 0.75
CA GLN A 63 14.00 -8.26 1.13
C GLN A 63 12.69 -8.21 1.92
N GLN A 64 12.55 -7.25 2.86
CA GLN A 64 11.32 -7.03 3.59
C GLN A 64 10.17 -6.65 2.63
N SER A 65 10.37 -5.70 1.71
CA SER A 65 9.36 -5.30 0.75
C SER A 65 8.89 -6.47 -0.13
N LEU A 66 9.80 -7.32 -0.59
CA LEU A 66 9.45 -8.52 -1.37
C LEU A 66 8.66 -9.55 -0.54
N LYS A 67 9.03 -9.71 0.73
CA LYS A 67 8.30 -10.59 1.66
C LYS A 67 6.88 -10.08 1.88
N GLU A 68 6.70 -8.78 2.13
CA GLU A 68 5.38 -8.17 2.31
C GLU A 68 4.55 -8.20 1.03
N LEU A 69 5.18 -8.03 -0.14
CA LEU A 69 4.49 -8.18 -1.43
C LEU A 69 3.96 -9.61 -1.61
N ALA A 70 4.80 -10.62 -1.35
CA ALA A 70 4.37 -12.02 -1.41
C ALA A 70 3.26 -12.31 -0.39
N HIS A 71 3.38 -11.77 0.83
CA HIS A 71 2.36 -11.89 1.87
C HIS A 71 1.02 -11.29 1.41
N LEU A 72 1.04 -10.09 0.82
CA LEU A 72 -0.15 -9.44 0.27
C LEU A 72 -0.78 -10.25 -0.86
N GLN A 73 0.01 -10.84 -1.76
CA GLN A 73 -0.51 -11.69 -2.85
C GLN A 73 -1.13 -12.99 -2.34
N ILE A 74 -0.54 -13.60 -1.31
CA ILE A 74 -1.03 -14.85 -0.72
C ILE A 74 -2.20 -14.61 0.22
N LYS A 75 -2.26 -13.52 0.97
CA LYS A 75 -3.37 -13.25 1.88
C LYS A 75 -4.50 -12.49 1.24
N GLY A 76 -4.21 -11.63 0.27
CA GLY A 76 -5.21 -10.78 -0.38
C GLY A 76 -6.28 -11.53 -1.18
N HIS A 77 -6.08 -12.81 -1.50
CA HIS A 77 -7.12 -13.64 -2.13
C HIS A 77 -8.04 -14.35 -1.12
N GLU A 78 -7.75 -14.26 0.18
CA GLU A 78 -8.61 -14.80 1.23
C GLU A 78 -9.78 -13.83 1.48
N GLY A 79 -11.03 -14.33 1.49
CA GLY A 79 -12.25 -13.53 1.69
C GLY A 79 -13.07 -13.35 0.42
#